data_AF-A0A1J5MZ89-F1
#
_entry.id   AF-A0A1J5MZ89-F1
#
_cell.length_a   1.000
_cell.length_b   1.000
_cell.length_c   1.000
_cell.angle_alpha   90.00
_cell.angle_beta   90.00
_cell.angle_gamma   90.00
#
_symmetry.space_group_name_H-M   'P 1'
#
loop_
_entity.id
_entity.type
_entity.pdbx_description
1 polymer ?
#
loop_
_entity_poly.entity_id
_entity_poly.type
_entity_poly.pdbx_seq_one_letter_code
_entity_poly.pdbx_strand_id
1 'polypeptide(L)'
;MSDEAKKQIIEEIEVVIKTNGEFPNQETFVDHHELYTRIDAVMMCAKTRISQCPAELLFPQDANEISGALDNIKDNLDNFFANSNQAHINNIQNNFLPAFARLIQGRIPTISTGTDPEAFAKTIASSLQQIRSDTMDLVSAFHKEQAALDKNFTELTSKKDSIEESLDEFETETKETIEELKTALDDEHKEIIALNGGFSEEFQIAEKERNTAALTAVSEFEKKGSETISTFTDESKLALSDAKSNLRQYLDKDGPSILNEMESMKEQAKKLLHMIGGSTMADGFSKTAEEEKEAADLFRKFAGWLWILAAAATGYVIHSLGGEPTIGKVLGRIAAIFMLAAPATYMTIESRGHRIEARRAKRYALEMLALEPFLATLDEDIRKAKIEGLTERYFGNIDKMPQPKEGKMPTEQLTDFCKAFLGKSKAKDE
;
A
#
# COMPACT_ATOMS: atom_id res chain seq x y z
N MET A 1 -67.23 -56.64 -1.06
CA MET A 1 -68.09 -57.75 -1.54
C MET A 1 -69.01 -57.19 -2.60
N SER A 2 -69.33 -57.97 -3.62
CA SER A 2 -70.06 -57.49 -4.79
C SER A 2 -71.51 -57.14 -4.45
N ASP A 3 -72.12 -56.28 -5.27
CA ASP A 3 -73.56 -56.06 -5.33
C ASP A 3 -74.38 -57.37 -5.31
N GLU A 4 -73.77 -58.47 -5.75
CA GLU A 4 -74.30 -59.83 -5.70
C GLU A 4 -74.70 -60.28 -4.30
N ALA A 5 -73.88 -60.04 -3.27
CA ALA A 5 -74.19 -60.46 -1.90
C ALA A 5 -75.35 -59.65 -1.31
N LYS A 6 -75.40 -58.36 -1.64
CA LYS A 6 -76.50 -57.47 -1.27
C LYS A 6 -77.80 -57.90 -1.93
N LYS A 7 -77.75 -58.27 -3.22
CA LYS A 7 -78.89 -58.77 -3.98
C LYS A 7 -79.41 -60.09 -3.42
N GLN A 8 -78.50 -61.02 -3.09
CA GLN A 8 -78.86 -62.32 -2.50
C GLN A 8 -79.62 -62.17 -1.18
N ILE A 9 -79.16 -61.32 -0.26
CA ILE A 9 -79.86 -61.11 1.02
C ILE A 9 -81.24 -60.47 0.80
N ILE A 10 -81.38 -59.56 -0.17
CA ILE A 10 -82.68 -58.97 -0.51
C ILE A 10 -83.64 -60.05 -1.04
N GLU A 11 -83.16 -60.95 -1.90
CA GLU A 11 -83.94 -62.08 -2.39
C GLU A 11 -84.36 -63.03 -1.24
N GLU A 12 -83.46 -63.32 -0.30
CA GLU A 12 -83.77 -64.13 0.90
C GLU A 12 -84.87 -63.48 1.77
N ILE A 13 -84.82 -62.15 1.96
CA ILE A 13 -85.87 -61.41 2.68
C ILE A 13 -87.22 -61.52 1.96
N GLU A 14 -87.23 -61.39 0.63
CA GLU A 14 -88.45 -61.52 -0.17
C GLU A 14 -89.06 -62.92 -0.06
N VAL A 15 -88.22 -63.96 -0.02
CA VAL A 15 -88.67 -65.34 0.20
C VAL A 15 -89.35 -65.47 1.56
N VAL A 16 -88.75 -64.93 2.64
CA VAL A 16 -89.36 -64.99 3.98
C VAL A 16 -90.71 -64.27 4.03
N ILE A 17 -90.81 -63.06 3.45
CA ILE A 17 -92.08 -62.32 3.35
C ILE A 17 -93.12 -63.13 2.58
N LYS A 18 -92.73 -63.78 1.48
CA LYS A 18 -93.64 -64.59 0.67
C LYS A 18 -94.13 -65.82 1.43
N THR A 19 -93.24 -66.57 2.07
CA THR A 19 -93.58 -67.74 2.89
C THR A 19 -94.52 -67.33 4.04
N ASN A 20 -94.30 -66.16 4.63
CA ASN A 20 -95.17 -65.60 5.66
C ASN A 20 -96.59 -65.26 5.14
N GLY A 21 -96.70 -64.83 3.88
CA GLY A 21 -97.95 -64.41 3.24
C GLY A 21 -98.81 -65.53 2.62
N GLU A 22 -98.30 -66.74 2.43
CA GLU A 22 -99.02 -67.87 1.79
C GLU A 22 -100.04 -68.59 2.71
N PHE A 23 -100.40 -68.01 3.86
CA PHE A 23 -101.28 -68.65 4.84
C PHE A 23 -102.79 -68.54 4.49
N PRO A 24 -103.59 -69.63 4.60
CA PRO A 24 -105.04 -69.59 4.38
C PRO A 24 -105.78 -69.03 5.59
N ASN A 25 -106.75 -68.13 5.35
CA ASN A 25 -107.70 -67.60 6.34
C ASN A 25 -108.57 -68.72 6.97
N GLN A 26 -108.01 -69.54 7.86
CA GLN A 26 -108.74 -70.51 8.67
C GLN A 26 -108.83 -70.03 10.13
N GLU A 27 -110.04 -70.11 10.71
CA GLU A 27 -110.42 -69.62 12.04
C GLU A 27 -109.60 -70.21 13.21
N THR A 28 -108.74 -71.20 12.97
CA THR A 28 -107.91 -71.87 13.99
C THR A 28 -106.60 -71.16 14.34
N PHE A 29 -106.23 -70.08 13.65
CA PHE A 29 -104.91 -69.41 13.82
C PHE A 29 -104.99 -67.92 14.20
N VAL A 30 -106.14 -67.47 14.71
CA VAL A 30 -106.41 -66.06 15.06
C VAL A 30 -105.40 -65.48 16.07
N ASP A 31 -104.77 -66.32 16.90
CA ASP A 31 -103.84 -65.91 17.96
C ASP A 31 -102.43 -65.46 17.49
N HIS A 32 -102.08 -65.57 16.20
CA HIS A 32 -100.72 -65.26 15.71
C HIS A 32 -100.63 -64.15 14.66
N HIS A 33 -101.75 -63.49 14.35
CA HIS A 33 -101.79 -62.41 13.36
C HIS A 33 -100.82 -61.25 13.64
N GLU A 34 -100.64 -60.90 14.92
CA GLU A 34 -99.71 -59.85 15.34
C GLU A 34 -98.25 -60.21 15.05
N LEU A 35 -97.86 -61.47 15.26
CA LEU A 35 -96.49 -61.91 15.00
C LEU A 35 -96.16 -61.87 13.51
N TYR A 36 -97.06 -62.36 12.66
CA TYR A 36 -96.86 -62.35 11.22
C TYR A 36 -96.72 -60.93 10.66
N THR A 37 -97.57 -60.02 11.11
CA THR A 37 -97.47 -58.59 10.77
C THR A 37 -96.13 -58.00 11.22
N ARG A 38 -95.64 -58.41 12.39
CA ARG A 38 -94.35 -57.96 12.92
C ARG A 38 -93.17 -58.53 12.14
N ILE A 39 -93.24 -59.79 11.70
CA ILE A 39 -92.23 -60.39 10.81
C ILE A 39 -92.13 -59.57 9.53
N ASP A 40 -93.26 -59.31 8.86
CA ASP A 40 -93.28 -58.52 7.63
C ASP A 40 -92.71 -57.11 7.83
N ALA A 41 -93.12 -56.43 8.91
CA ALA A 41 -92.63 -55.08 9.21
C ALA A 41 -91.10 -55.08 9.41
N VAL A 42 -90.56 -56.05 10.15
CA VAL A 42 -89.11 -56.17 10.38
C VAL A 42 -88.37 -56.51 9.08
N MET A 43 -88.92 -57.40 8.26
CA MET A 43 -88.36 -57.77 6.96
C MET A 43 -88.36 -56.60 5.98
N MET A 44 -89.43 -55.82 5.90
CA MET A 44 -89.48 -54.60 5.09
C MET A 44 -88.47 -53.55 5.55
N CYS A 45 -88.30 -53.38 6.86
CA CYS A 45 -87.27 -52.49 7.42
C CYS A 45 -85.87 -52.96 7.03
N ALA A 46 -85.59 -54.27 7.13
CA ALA A 46 -84.32 -54.86 6.76
C ALA A 46 -84.01 -54.67 5.27
N LYS A 47 -84.97 -55.00 4.40
CA LYS A 47 -84.85 -54.80 2.95
C LYS A 47 -84.52 -53.36 2.59
N THR A 48 -85.22 -52.40 3.21
CA THR A 48 -84.99 -50.96 2.97
C THR A 48 -83.58 -50.54 3.37
N ARG A 49 -83.13 -50.95 4.57
CA ARG A 49 -81.81 -50.59 5.09
C ARG A 49 -80.66 -51.19 4.28
N ILE A 50 -80.78 -52.47 3.91
CA ILE A 50 -79.77 -53.15 3.09
C ILE A 50 -79.70 -52.49 1.71
N SER A 51 -80.85 -52.16 1.12
CA SER A 51 -80.91 -51.47 -0.18
C SER A 51 -80.21 -50.11 -0.15
N GLN A 52 -80.29 -49.38 0.96
CA GLN A 52 -79.67 -48.06 1.13
C GLN A 52 -78.17 -48.10 1.51
N CYS A 53 -77.66 -49.26 1.95
CA CYS A 53 -76.24 -49.39 2.32
C CYS A 53 -75.36 -49.53 1.04
N PRO A 54 -74.34 -48.69 0.84
CA PRO A 54 -73.33 -48.91 -0.20
C PRO A 54 -72.65 -50.26 -0.05
N ALA A 55 -72.39 -50.96 -1.17
CA ALA A 55 -71.85 -52.33 -1.15
C ALA A 55 -70.47 -52.42 -0.48
N GLU A 56 -69.69 -51.33 -0.52
CA GLU A 56 -68.39 -51.20 0.12
C GLU A 56 -68.48 -51.16 1.66
N LEU A 57 -69.64 -50.82 2.21
CA LEU A 57 -69.88 -50.69 3.65
C LEU A 57 -70.61 -51.90 4.26
N LEU A 58 -71.05 -52.86 3.44
CA LEU A 58 -71.59 -54.13 3.91
C LEU A 58 -70.44 -55.12 4.13
N PHE A 59 -70.03 -55.30 5.39
CA PHE A 59 -68.95 -56.21 5.71
C PHE A 59 -69.36 -57.68 5.47
N PRO A 60 -68.45 -58.54 4.97
CA PRO A 60 -68.73 -59.95 4.71
C PRO A 60 -69.32 -60.72 5.90
N GLN A 61 -68.81 -60.44 7.09
CA GLN A 61 -69.24 -61.10 8.30
C GLN A 61 -70.70 -60.75 8.64
N ASP A 62 -71.07 -59.47 8.54
CA ASP A 62 -72.43 -59.02 8.83
C ASP A 62 -73.43 -59.55 7.80
N ALA A 63 -73.04 -59.62 6.52
CA ALA A 63 -73.85 -60.23 5.47
C ALA A 63 -74.17 -61.71 5.77
N ASN A 64 -73.17 -62.49 6.19
CA ASN A 64 -73.35 -63.90 6.55
C ASN A 64 -74.21 -64.07 7.81
N GLU A 65 -74.02 -63.22 8.83
CA GLU A 65 -74.82 -63.28 10.06
C GLU A 65 -76.29 -62.92 9.81
N ILE A 66 -76.57 -61.99 8.89
CA ILE A 66 -77.93 -61.62 8.47
C ILE A 66 -78.59 -62.76 7.71
N SER A 67 -77.89 -63.35 6.74
CA SER A 67 -78.39 -64.48 5.94
C SER A 67 -78.71 -65.69 6.84
N GLY A 68 -77.78 -66.06 7.75
CA GLY A 68 -78.03 -67.13 8.70
C GLY A 68 -79.21 -66.86 9.65
N ALA A 69 -79.46 -65.60 10.02
CA ALA A 69 -80.64 -65.24 10.81
C ALA A 69 -81.95 -65.34 10.00
N LEU A 70 -81.93 -65.04 8.70
CA LEU A 70 -83.07 -65.22 7.80
C LEU A 70 -83.42 -66.69 7.61
N ASP A 71 -82.41 -67.54 7.38
CA ASP A 71 -82.60 -68.98 7.26
C ASP A 71 -83.24 -69.58 8.51
N ASN A 72 -82.79 -69.17 9.70
CA ASN A 72 -83.39 -69.63 10.95
C ASN A 72 -84.86 -69.22 11.09
N ILE A 73 -85.24 -68.02 10.64
CA ILE A 73 -86.64 -67.56 10.65
C ILE A 73 -87.45 -68.38 9.65
N LYS A 74 -86.93 -68.55 8.44
CA LYS A 74 -87.57 -69.33 7.36
C LYS A 74 -87.79 -70.78 7.78
N ASP A 75 -86.76 -71.45 8.26
CA ASP A 75 -86.83 -72.86 8.68
C ASP A 75 -87.85 -73.05 9.80
N ASN A 76 -87.96 -72.13 10.75
CA ASN A 76 -88.96 -72.24 11.81
C ASN A 76 -90.38 -71.95 11.29
N LEU A 77 -90.55 -71.06 10.30
CA LEU A 77 -91.84 -70.86 9.64
C LEU A 77 -92.24 -72.13 8.88
N ASP A 78 -91.35 -72.68 8.06
CA ASP A 78 -91.59 -73.90 7.27
C ASP A 78 -91.91 -75.10 8.17
N ASN A 79 -91.15 -75.28 9.26
CA ASN A 79 -91.41 -76.36 10.22
C ASN A 79 -92.74 -76.17 10.95
N PHE A 80 -93.07 -74.93 11.34
CA PHE A 80 -94.39 -74.64 11.91
C PHE A 80 -95.51 -74.98 10.91
N PHE A 81 -95.36 -74.61 9.64
CA PHE A 81 -96.33 -74.93 8.60
C PHE A 81 -96.46 -76.44 8.36
N ALA A 82 -95.37 -77.20 8.52
CA ALA A 82 -95.39 -78.64 8.33
C ALA A 82 -96.06 -79.42 9.48
N ASN A 83 -95.90 -78.97 10.73
CA ASN A 83 -96.29 -79.77 11.90
C ASN A 83 -97.16 -79.07 12.96
N SER A 84 -97.45 -77.77 12.78
CA SER A 84 -98.22 -76.92 13.71
C SER A 84 -97.68 -76.87 15.14
N ASN A 85 -96.39 -77.14 15.35
CA ASN A 85 -95.77 -77.10 16.68
C ASN A 85 -95.46 -75.67 17.11
N GLN A 86 -96.18 -75.21 18.13
CA GLN A 86 -96.10 -73.85 18.66
C GLN A 86 -94.72 -73.41 19.17
N ALA A 87 -93.82 -74.36 19.46
CA ALA A 87 -92.44 -74.06 19.83
C ALA A 87 -91.70 -73.26 18.74
N HIS A 88 -91.98 -73.50 17.46
CA HIS A 88 -91.34 -72.80 16.35
C HIS A 88 -91.71 -71.31 16.29
N ILE A 89 -93.00 -70.99 16.50
CA ILE A 89 -93.50 -69.62 16.60
C ILE A 89 -92.90 -68.89 17.80
N ASN A 90 -92.84 -69.56 18.95
CA ASN A 90 -92.22 -69.01 20.16
C ASN A 90 -90.71 -68.73 19.96
N ASN A 91 -90.02 -69.58 19.20
CA ASN A 91 -88.60 -69.36 18.88
C ASN A 91 -88.40 -68.18 17.95
N ILE A 92 -89.24 -68.02 16.92
CA ILE A 92 -89.19 -66.84 16.04
C ILE A 92 -89.42 -65.56 16.86
N GLN A 93 -90.47 -65.53 17.67
CA GLN A 93 -90.85 -64.34 18.42
C GLN A 93 -89.81 -63.92 19.47
N ASN A 94 -89.26 -64.89 20.21
CA ASN A 94 -88.43 -64.58 21.37
C ASN A 94 -86.93 -64.53 21.05
N ASN A 95 -86.48 -65.30 20.06
CA ASN A 95 -85.04 -65.47 19.80
C ASN A 95 -84.64 -64.86 18.46
N PHE A 96 -85.27 -65.28 17.37
CA PHE A 96 -84.76 -64.95 16.03
C PHE A 96 -85.16 -63.55 15.56
N LEU A 97 -86.42 -63.16 15.71
CA LEU A 97 -86.90 -61.86 15.24
C LEU A 97 -86.24 -60.66 15.98
N PRO A 98 -86.07 -60.69 17.33
CA PRO A 98 -85.35 -59.63 18.04
C PRO A 98 -83.85 -59.61 17.70
N ALA A 99 -83.21 -60.77 17.51
CA ALA A 99 -81.80 -60.84 17.14
C ALA A 99 -81.57 -60.27 15.74
N PHE A 100 -82.40 -60.65 14.78
CA PHE A 100 -82.37 -60.12 13.42
C PHE A 100 -82.60 -58.60 13.42
N ALA A 101 -83.60 -58.11 14.14
CA ALA A 101 -83.85 -56.67 14.26
C ALA A 101 -82.63 -55.91 14.82
N ARG A 102 -81.92 -56.46 15.81
CA ARG A 102 -80.69 -55.84 16.36
C ARG A 102 -79.53 -55.85 15.37
N LEU A 103 -79.34 -56.92 14.61
CA LEU A 103 -78.32 -57.01 13.57
C LEU A 103 -78.55 -55.92 12.50
N ILE A 104 -79.78 -55.84 11.99
CA ILE A 104 -80.18 -54.84 11.01
C ILE A 104 -80.08 -53.41 11.56
N GLN A 105 -80.44 -53.20 12.83
CA GLN A 105 -80.47 -51.87 13.42
C GLN A 105 -79.09 -51.32 13.78
N GLY A 106 -78.22 -52.16 14.33
CA GLY A 106 -76.94 -51.76 14.91
C GLY A 106 -75.74 -51.93 13.98
N ARG A 107 -75.81 -52.81 12.97
CA ARG A 107 -74.63 -53.16 12.17
C ARG A 107 -74.68 -52.67 10.73
N ILE A 108 -75.85 -52.42 10.18
CA ILE A 108 -75.97 -51.82 8.85
C ILE A 108 -76.03 -50.30 9.00
N PRO A 109 -75.00 -49.56 8.54
CA PRO A 109 -75.05 -48.11 8.52
C PRO A 109 -76.23 -47.67 7.65
N THR A 110 -77.03 -46.75 8.18
CA THR A 110 -78.05 -46.06 7.37
C THR A 110 -77.53 -44.68 7.01
N ILE A 111 -77.52 -44.35 5.72
CA ILE A 111 -77.23 -42.99 5.29
C ILE A 111 -78.52 -42.20 5.46
N SER A 112 -78.71 -41.64 6.66
CA SER A 112 -79.79 -40.69 6.95
C SER A 112 -79.42 -39.31 6.42
N THR A 113 -79.31 -39.16 5.10
CA THR A 113 -79.34 -37.84 4.48
C THR A 113 -80.40 -37.87 3.40
N GLY A 114 -81.21 -36.82 3.28
CA GLY A 114 -82.17 -36.64 2.18
C GLY A 114 -81.52 -36.45 0.80
N THR A 115 -80.34 -37.02 0.60
CA THR A 115 -79.51 -37.01 -0.59
C THR A 115 -79.10 -38.43 -0.91
N ASP A 116 -79.16 -38.74 -2.20
CA ASP A 116 -78.84 -40.01 -2.83
C ASP A 116 -77.55 -40.66 -2.28
N PRO A 117 -77.61 -41.87 -1.69
CA PRO A 117 -76.46 -42.65 -1.23
C PRO A 117 -75.35 -42.78 -2.28
N GLU A 118 -75.70 -42.85 -3.56
CA GLU A 118 -74.75 -42.96 -4.67
C GLU A 118 -73.91 -41.68 -4.82
N ALA A 119 -74.53 -40.51 -4.63
CA ALA A 119 -73.85 -39.22 -4.71
C ALA A 119 -72.81 -39.03 -3.59
N PHE A 120 -73.12 -39.51 -2.37
CA PHE A 120 -72.18 -39.45 -1.25
C PHE A 120 -70.98 -40.39 -1.47
N ALA A 121 -71.22 -41.63 -1.87
CA ALA A 121 -70.16 -42.59 -2.17
C ALA A 121 -69.23 -42.06 -3.28
N LYS A 122 -69.80 -41.47 -4.33
CA LYS A 122 -69.04 -40.82 -5.42
C LYS A 122 -68.18 -39.66 -4.94
N THR A 123 -68.68 -38.86 -4.00
CA THR A 123 -67.93 -37.74 -3.40
C THR A 123 -66.73 -38.22 -2.59
N ILE A 124 -66.92 -39.26 -1.75
CA ILE A 124 -65.81 -39.88 -1.01
C ILE A 124 -64.78 -40.47 -1.97
N ALA A 125 -65.23 -41.23 -2.99
CA ALA A 125 -64.34 -41.82 -3.98
C ALA A 125 -63.49 -40.75 -4.70
N SER A 126 -64.12 -39.64 -5.12
CA SER A 126 -63.41 -38.53 -5.75
C SER A 126 -62.40 -37.85 -4.81
N SER A 127 -62.75 -37.68 -3.52
CA SER A 127 -61.84 -37.10 -2.52
C SER A 127 -60.64 -38.00 -2.25
N LEU A 128 -60.87 -39.31 -2.13
CA LEU A 128 -59.80 -40.30 -1.96
C LEU A 128 -58.88 -40.38 -3.19
N GLN A 129 -59.45 -40.28 -4.39
CA GLN A 129 -58.66 -40.21 -5.62
C GLN A 129 -57.83 -38.93 -5.69
N GLN A 130 -58.38 -37.79 -5.28
CA GLN A 130 -57.65 -36.53 -5.22
C GLN A 130 -56.49 -36.60 -4.22
N ILE A 131 -56.75 -37.07 -2.98
CA ILE A 131 -55.70 -37.26 -1.97
C ILE A 131 -54.60 -38.17 -2.49
N ARG A 132 -54.95 -39.26 -3.17
CA ARG A 132 -53.97 -40.16 -3.79
C ARG A 132 -53.13 -39.44 -4.86
N SER A 133 -53.76 -38.66 -5.73
CA SER A 133 -53.08 -37.86 -6.75
C SER A 133 -52.11 -36.87 -6.11
N ASP A 134 -52.60 -36.05 -5.18
CA ASP A 134 -51.80 -35.03 -4.50
C ASP A 134 -50.62 -35.67 -3.74
N THR A 135 -50.82 -36.84 -3.13
CA THR A 135 -49.75 -37.59 -2.46
C THR A 135 -48.71 -38.10 -3.46
N MET A 136 -49.13 -38.61 -4.63
CA MET A 136 -48.20 -39.06 -5.68
C MET A 136 -47.42 -37.88 -6.25
N ASP A 137 -48.07 -36.74 -6.46
CA ASP A 137 -47.41 -35.51 -6.92
C ASP A 137 -46.38 -35.03 -5.90
N LEU A 138 -46.73 -35.01 -4.60
CA LEU A 138 -45.81 -34.65 -3.52
C LEU A 138 -44.61 -35.59 -3.46
N VAL A 139 -44.83 -36.91 -3.55
CA VAL A 139 -43.74 -37.91 -3.57
C VAL A 139 -42.84 -37.71 -4.78
N SER A 140 -43.42 -37.43 -5.95
CA SER A 140 -42.63 -37.15 -7.17
C SER A 140 -41.79 -35.87 -7.05
N ALA A 141 -42.36 -34.82 -6.45
CA ALA A 141 -41.66 -33.57 -6.18
C ALA A 141 -40.50 -33.78 -5.21
N PHE A 142 -40.74 -34.53 -4.13
CA PHE A 142 -39.71 -34.88 -3.14
C PHE A 142 -38.56 -35.67 -3.76
N HIS A 143 -38.85 -36.69 -4.59
CA HIS A 143 -37.80 -37.43 -5.30
C HIS A 143 -37.00 -36.56 -6.27
N LYS A 144 -37.66 -35.62 -6.96
CA LYS A 144 -36.98 -34.68 -7.85
C LYS A 144 -36.05 -33.74 -7.08
N GLU A 145 -36.49 -33.24 -5.92
CA GLU A 145 -35.67 -32.39 -5.05
C GLU A 145 -34.49 -33.16 -4.45
N GLN A 146 -34.72 -34.40 -4.01
CA GLN A 146 -33.66 -35.30 -3.55
C GLN A 146 -32.59 -35.52 -4.63
N ALA A 147 -33.00 -35.84 -5.86
CA ALA A 147 -32.07 -36.03 -6.97
C ALA A 147 -31.29 -34.75 -7.33
N ALA A 148 -31.93 -33.58 -7.22
CA ALA A 148 -31.25 -32.30 -7.42
C ALA A 148 -30.22 -32.02 -6.31
N LEU A 149 -30.54 -32.38 -5.06
CA LEU A 149 -29.65 -32.23 -3.92
C LEU A 149 -28.44 -33.16 -4.03
N ASP A 150 -28.64 -34.42 -4.42
CA ASP A 150 -27.55 -35.38 -4.66
C ASP A 150 -26.62 -34.91 -5.78
N LYS A 151 -27.19 -34.37 -6.87
CA LYS A 151 -26.41 -33.76 -7.95
C LYS A 151 -25.57 -32.59 -7.46
N ASN A 152 -26.17 -31.66 -6.71
CA ASN A 152 -25.44 -30.53 -6.15
C ASN A 152 -24.33 -30.98 -5.19
N PHE A 153 -24.57 -32.00 -4.38
CA PHE A 153 -23.57 -32.56 -3.48
C PHE A 153 -22.39 -33.16 -4.26
N THR A 154 -22.68 -33.92 -5.31
CA THR A 154 -21.67 -34.49 -6.21
C THR A 154 -20.83 -33.39 -6.87
N GLU A 155 -21.48 -32.33 -7.39
CA GLU A 155 -20.78 -31.18 -7.97
C GLU A 155 -19.93 -30.42 -6.94
N LEU A 156 -20.41 -30.29 -5.70
CA LEU A 156 -19.68 -29.65 -4.62
C LEU A 156 -18.44 -30.46 -4.23
N THR A 157 -18.57 -31.79 -4.16
CA THR A 157 -17.45 -32.70 -3.90
C THR A 157 -16.41 -32.60 -5.01
N SER A 158 -16.81 -32.66 -6.29
CA SER A 158 -15.86 -32.52 -7.39
C SER A 158 -15.14 -31.16 -7.40
N LYS A 159 -15.84 -30.06 -7.06
CA LYS A 159 -15.20 -28.75 -6.91
C LYS A 159 -14.24 -28.71 -5.73
N LYS A 160 -14.59 -29.34 -4.61
CA LYS A 160 -13.72 -29.46 -3.45
C LYS A 160 -12.42 -30.20 -3.83
N ASP A 161 -12.55 -31.35 -4.49
CA ASP A 161 -11.40 -32.16 -4.91
C ASP A 161 -10.50 -31.39 -5.88
N SER A 162 -11.09 -30.66 -6.84
CA SER A 162 -10.33 -29.80 -7.77
C SER A 162 -9.61 -28.65 -7.07
N ILE A 163 -10.20 -28.06 -6.02
CA ILE A 163 -9.55 -27.02 -5.23
C ILE A 163 -8.40 -27.60 -4.40
N GLU A 164 -8.57 -28.79 -3.81
CA GLU A 164 -7.49 -29.49 -3.09
C GLU A 164 -6.31 -29.80 -4.02
N GLU A 165 -6.56 -30.29 -5.24
CA GLU A 165 -5.52 -30.55 -6.25
C GLU A 165 -4.78 -29.27 -6.67
N SER A 166 -5.52 -28.18 -6.95
CA SER A 166 -4.89 -26.89 -7.28
C SER A 166 -4.09 -26.29 -6.11
N LEU A 167 -4.49 -26.57 -4.86
CA LEU A 167 -3.76 -26.12 -3.68
C LEU A 167 -2.44 -26.87 -3.54
N ASP A 168 -2.44 -28.19 -3.74
CA ASP A 168 -1.25 -29.03 -3.69
C ASP A 168 -0.25 -28.69 -4.81
N GLU A 169 -0.76 -28.41 -6.02
CA GLU A 169 0.05 -27.94 -7.16
C GLU A 169 0.67 -26.58 -6.85
N PHE A 170 -0.11 -25.62 -6.36
CA PHE A 170 0.38 -24.30 -5.98
C PHE A 170 1.42 -24.34 -4.85
N GLU A 171 1.22 -25.20 -3.84
CA GLU A 171 2.19 -25.40 -2.77
C GLU A 171 3.51 -25.98 -3.31
N THR A 172 3.43 -26.91 -4.26
CA THR A 172 4.60 -27.51 -4.90
C THR A 172 5.37 -26.49 -5.73
N GLU A 173 4.69 -25.76 -6.63
CA GLU A 173 5.30 -24.71 -7.46
C GLU A 173 5.94 -23.61 -6.61
N THR A 174 5.28 -23.19 -5.52
CA THR A 174 5.82 -22.19 -4.60
C THR A 174 7.10 -22.68 -3.92
N LYS A 175 7.15 -23.95 -3.48
CA LYS A 175 8.37 -24.53 -2.88
C LYS A 175 9.51 -24.62 -3.88
N GLU A 176 9.24 -25.05 -5.10
CA GLU A 176 10.25 -25.12 -6.16
C GLU A 176 10.80 -23.73 -6.48
N THR A 177 9.93 -22.74 -6.66
CA THR A 177 10.33 -21.34 -6.91
C THR A 177 11.18 -20.77 -5.76
N ILE A 178 10.84 -21.09 -4.51
CA ILE A 178 11.63 -20.66 -3.34
C ILE A 178 13.04 -21.26 -3.37
N GLU A 179 13.17 -22.55 -3.70
CA GLU A 179 14.48 -23.21 -3.78
C GLU A 179 15.32 -22.70 -4.95
N GLU A 180 14.69 -22.42 -6.10
CA GLU A 180 15.36 -21.77 -7.23
C GLU A 180 15.87 -20.37 -6.87
N LEU A 181 15.03 -19.54 -6.24
CA LEU A 181 15.42 -18.20 -5.80
C LEU A 181 16.53 -18.22 -4.76
N LYS A 182 16.51 -19.17 -3.82
CA LYS A 182 17.61 -19.36 -2.85
C LYS A 182 18.91 -19.71 -3.55
N THR A 183 18.87 -20.62 -4.51
CA THR A 183 20.06 -21.03 -5.28
C THR A 183 20.62 -19.86 -6.08
N ALA A 184 19.76 -19.11 -6.77
CA ALA A 184 20.18 -17.92 -7.51
C ALA A 184 20.78 -16.84 -6.59
N LEU A 185 20.20 -16.62 -5.41
CA LEU A 185 20.72 -15.69 -4.42
C LEU A 185 22.10 -16.11 -3.89
N ASP A 186 22.29 -17.40 -3.61
CA ASP A 186 23.57 -17.94 -3.15
C ASP A 186 24.65 -17.81 -4.23
N ASP A 187 24.31 -17.99 -5.50
CA ASP A 187 25.26 -17.86 -6.60
C ASP A 187 25.65 -16.39 -6.87
N GLU A 188 24.68 -15.46 -6.86
CA GLU A 188 24.96 -14.01 -6.89
C GLU A 188 25.81 -13.59 -5.69
N HIS A 189 25.56 -14.13 -4.49
CA HIS A 189 26.37 -13.84 -3.32
C HIS A 189 27.82 -14.30 -3.49
N LYS A 190 28.05 -15.50 -4.05
CA LYS A 190 29.39 -15.99 -4.39
C LYS A 190 30.07 -15.10 -5.43
N GLU A 191 29.34 -14.65 -6.44
CA GLU A 191 29.88 -13.76 -7.48
C GLU A 191 30.31 -12.40 -6.88
N ILE A 192 29.48 -11.80 -6.02
CA ILE A 192 29.81 -10.56 -5.32
C ILE A 192 31.07 -10.73 -4.46
N ILE A 193 31.19 -11.84 -3.72
CA ILE A 193 32.38 -12.14 -2.93
C ILE A 193 33.62 -12.26 -3.82
N ALA A 194 33.52 -12.97 -4.95
CA ALA A 194 34.61 -13.16 -5.89
C ALA A 194 35.04 -11.83 -6.55
N LEU A 195 34.08 -11.01 -6.98
CA LEU A 195 34.33 -9.68 -7.56
C LEU A 195 34.99 -8.74 -6.54
N ASN A 196 34.50 -8.71 -5.30
CA ASN A 196 35.08 -7.86 -4.26
C ASN A 196 36.49 -8.31 -3.86
N GLY A 197 36.73 -9.63 -3.85
CA GLY A 197 38.06 -10.21 -3.67
C GLY A 197 39.02 -9.80 -4.78
N GLY A 198 38.61 -9.96 -6.05
CA GLY A 198 39.39 -9.56 -7.22
C GLY A 198 39.69 -8.05 -7.25
N PHE A 199 38.68 -7.21 -6.98
CA PHE A 199 38.86 -5.76 -6.93
C PHE A 199 39.85 -5.34 -5.83
N SER A 200 39.77 -5.96 -4.64
CA SER A 200 40.71 -5.70 -3.56
C SER A 200 42.14 -6.10 -3.93
N GLU A 201 42.33 -7.21 -4.64
CA GLU A 201 43.65 -7.67 -5.10
C GLU A 201 44.21 -6.73 -6.18
N GLU A 202 43.42 -6.42 -7.21
CA GLU A 202 43.79 -5.47 -8.27
C GLU A 202 44.15 -4.09 -7.69
N PHE A 203 43.37 -3.61 -6.72
CA PHE A 203 43.64 -2.34 -6.06
C PHE A 203 45.00 -2.36 -5.35
N GLN A 204 45.30 -3.42 -4.59
CA GLN A 204 46.59 -3.56 -3.90
C GLN A 204 47.76 -3.66 -4.87
N ILE A 205 47.60 -4.39 -5.99
CA ILE A 205 48.63 -4.48 -7.04
C ILE A 205 48.86 -3.09 -7.63
N ALA A 206 47.80 -2.40 -8.07
CA ALA A 206 47.91 -1.07 -8.66
C ALA A 206 48.46 -0.03 -7.67
N GLU A 207 48.16 -0.14 -6.38
CA GLU A 207 48.74 0.71 -5.34
C GLU A 207 50.24 0.47 -5.17
N LYS A 208 50.68 -0.79 -5.15
CA LYS A 208 52.11 -1.15 -5.11
C LYS A 208 52.83 -0.63 -6.35
N GLU A 209 52.29 -0.83 -7.54
CA GLU A 209 52.88 -0.36 -8.79
C GLU A 209 53.00 1.17 -8.83
N ARG A 210 51.95 1.90 -8.43
CA ARG A 210 51.98 3.37 -8.33
C ARG A 210 53.03 3.84 -7.34
N ASN A 211 53.13 3.19 -6.17
CA ASN A 211 54.12 3.56 -5.15
C ASN A 211 55.55 3.31 -5.65
N THR A 212 55.81 2.16 -6.27
CA THR A 212 57.12 1.87 -6.89
C THR A 212 57.45 2.88 -7.97
N ALA A 213 56.52 3.18 -8.88
CA ALA A 213 56.74 4.17 -9.94
C ALA A 213 57.03 5.57 -9.38
N ALA A 214 56.30 5.99 -8.33
CA ALA A 214 56.54 7.27 -7.66
C ALA A 214 57.93 7.32 -7.02
N LEU A 215 58.33 6.26 -6.30
CA LEU A 215 59.67 6.17 -5.69
C LEU A 215 60.78 6.21 -6.75
N THR A 216 60.61 5.51 -7.87
CA THR A 216 61.56 5.55 -8.98
C THR A 216 61.64 6.95 -9.59
N ALA A 217 60.51 7.61 -9.84
CA ALA A 217 60.48 8.95 -10.41
C ALA A 217 61.16 9.98 -9.48
N VAL A 218 60.95 9.88 -8.16
CA VAL A 218 61.61 10.74 -7.17
C VAL A 218 63.13 10.52 -7.20
N SER A 219 63.58 9.27 -7.18
CA SER A 219 65.01 8.92 -7.25
C SER A 219 65.68 9.43 -8.53
N GLU A 220 65.02 9.29 -9.69
CA GLU A 220 65.52 9.83 -10.95
C GLU A 220 65.55 11.36 -10.96
N PHE A 221 64.55 12.02 -10.39
CA PHE A 221 64.52 13.47 -10.25
C PHE A 221 65.64 13.98 -9.35
N GLU A 222 65.88 13.33 -8.20
CA GLU A 222 66.98 13.67 -7.29
C GLU A 222 68.34 13.49 -7.97
N LYS A 223 68.53 12.39 -8.71
CA LYS A 223 69.76 12.15 -9.47
C LYS A 223 69.99 13.21 -10.53
N LYS A 224 69.00 13.49 -11.39
CA LYS A 224 69.09 14.51 -12.44
C LYS A 224 69.28 15.91 -11.86
N GLY A 225 68.60 16.22 -10.75
CA GLY A 225 68.76 17.47 -10.03
C GLY A 225 70.18 17.65 -9.50
N SER A 226 70.74 16.62 -8.88
CA SER A 226 72.13 16.60 -8.41
C SER A 226 73.13 16.79 -9.56
N GLU A 227 72.95 16.06 -10.67
CA GLU A 227 73.78 16.19 -11.87
C GLU A 227 73.71 17.62 -12.45
N THR A 228 72.50 18.19 -12.55
CA THR A 228 72.26 19.55 -13.06
C THR A 228 72.88 20.62 -12.16
N ILE A 229 72.79 20.46 -10.83
CA ILE A 229 73.42 21.38 -9.87
C ILE A 229 74.94 21.31 -9.99
N SER A 230 75.51 20.11 -10.15
CA SER A 230 76.95 19.94 -10.33
C SER A 230 77.44 20.62 -11.60
N THR A 231 76.79 20.37 -12.74
CA THR A 231 77.18 20.98 -14.02
C THR A 231 77.03 22.49 -13.98
N PHE A 232 75.92 23.02 -13.47
CA PHE A 232 75.72 24.46 -13.30
C PHE A 232 76.79 25.10 -12.40
N THR A 233 77.17 24.42 -11.32
CA THR A 233 78.21 24.90 -10.40
C THR A 233 79.56 24.96 -11.09
N ASP A 234 79.92 23.96 -11.88
CA ASP A 234 81.19 23.91 -12.60
C ASP A 234 81.24 24.93 -13.75
N GLU A 235 80.16 25.07 -14.52
CA GLU A 235 80.02 26.10 -15.55
C GLU A 235 80.07 27.51 -14.95
N SER A 236 79.39 27.74 -13.83
CA SER A 236 79.42 29.04 -13.14
C SER A 236 80.82 29.38 -12.62
N LYS A 237 81.59 28.41 -12.12
CA LYS A 237 82.98 28.62 -11.72
C LYS A 237 83.86 28.99 -12.90
N LEU A 238 83.70 28.31 -14.04
CA LEU A 238 84.44 28.61 -15.27
C LEU A 238 84.08 30.01 -15.78
N ALA A 239 82.80 30.34 -15.87
CA ALA A 239 82.33 31.67 -16.29
C ALA A 239 82.83 32.78 -15.35
N LEU A 240 82.85 32.54 -14.03
CA LEU A 240 83.40 33.49 -13.06
C LEU A 240 84.92 33.67 -13.25
N SER A 241 85.64 32.58 -13.51
CA SER A 241 87.08 32.61 -13.80
C SER A 241 87.37 33.40 -15.07
N ASP A 242 86.62 33.14 -16.14
CA ASP A 242 86.75 33.85 -17.42
C ASP A 242 86.38 35.33 -17.29
N ALA A 243 85.28 35.64 -16.60
CA ALA A 243 84.89 37.01 -16.31
C ALA A 243 85.97 37.74 -15.50
N LYS A 244 86.57 37.08 -14.50
CA LYS A 244 87.67 37.64 -13.71
C LYS A 244 88.92 37.87 -14.56
N SER A 245 89.23 36.95 -15.47
CA SER A 245 90.34 37.09 -16.43
C SER A 245 90.13 38.26 -17.38
N ASN A 246 88.94 38.34 -17.99
CA ASN A 246 88.55 39.42 -18.90
C ASN A 246 88.51 40.78 -18.19
N LEU A 247 88.00 40.83 -16.96
CA LEU A 247 88.00 42.04 -16.15
C LEU A 247 89.42 42.50 -15.83
N ARG A 248 90.35 41.58 -15.50
CA ARG A 248 91.77 41.93 -15.33
C ARG A 248 92.36 42.48 -16.61
N GLN A 249 92.11 41.84 -17.75
CA GLN A 249 92.61 42.31 -19.04
C GLN A 249 92.06 43.71 -19.40
N TYR A 250 90.77 43.95 -19.15
CA TYR A 250 90.13 45.24 -19.36
C TYR A 250 90.69 46.32 -18.42
N LEU A 251 90.89 46.00 -17.13
CA LEU A 251 91.49 46.92 -16.16
C LEU A 251 92.95 47.24 -16.51
N ASP A 252 93.73 46.27 -16.99
CA ASP A 252 95.13 46.49 -17.39
C ASP A 252 95.23 47.33 -18.68
N LYS A 253 94.26 47.20 -19.60
CA LYS A 253 94.28 47.88 -20.91
C LYS A 253 93.62 49.26 -20.88
N ASP A 254 92.41 49.35 -20.32
CA ASP A 254 91.52 50.51 -20.39
C ASP A 254 91.38 51.24 -19.05
N GLY A 255 91.73 50.59 -17.93
CA GLY A 255 91.71 51.20 -16.60
C GLY A 255 92.51 52.50 -16.47
N PRO A 256 93.71 52.63 -17.08
CA PRO A 256 94.44 53.89 -17.11
C PRO A 256 93.70 55.02 -17.86
N SER A 257 92.90 54.68 -18.87
CA SER A 257 92.12 55.65 -19.65
C SER A 257 90.88 56.12 -18.90
N ILE A 258 90.15 55.19 -18.26
CA ILE A 258 88.93 55.49 -17.50
C ILE A 258 89.22 56.33 -16.26
N LEU A 259 90.35 56.09 -15.57
CA LEU A 259 90.77 56.91 -14.43
C LEU A 259 90.98 58.38 -14.83
N ASN A 260 91.59 58.62 -15.99
CA ASN A 260 91.76 59.98 -16.52
C ASN A 260 90.42 60.63 -16.90
N GLU A 261 89.44 59.85 -17.34
CA GLU A 261 88.12 60.34 -17.73
C GLU A 261 87.18 60.59 -16.52
N MET A 262 87.27 59.76 -15.48
CA MET A 262 86.54 59.96 -14.21
C MET A 262 86.97 61.24 -13.49
N GLU A 263 88.24 61.61 -13.58
CA GLU A 263 88.75 62.87 -13.02
C GLU A 263 88.12 64.08 -13.74
N SER A 264 87.84 63.95 -15.04
CA SER A 264 87.08 64.93 -15.84
C SER A 264 85.57 64.95 -15.54
N MET A 265 84.95 63.79 -15.30
CA MET A 265 83.51 63.69 -15.00
C MET A 265 83.15 64.13 -13.57
N LYS A 266 84.04 63.94 -12.58
CA LYS A 266 83.86 64.47 -11.21
C LYS A 266 83.67 66.00 -11.20
N GLU A 267 84.34 66.69 -12.12
CA GLU A 267 84.20 68.12 -12.36
C GLU A 267 82.81 68.49 -12.92
N GLN A 268 82.20 67.59 -13.68
CA GLN A 268 80.88 67.76 -14.31
C GLN A 268 79.73 67.38 -13.35
N ALA A 269 79.91 66.34 -12.53
CA ALA A 269 78.93 65.90 -11.53
C ALA A 269 78.71 66.93 -10.42
N LYS A 270 79.75 67.71 -10.07
CA LYS A 270 79.64 68.86 -9.15
C LYS A 270 78.68 69.95 -9.67
N LYS A 271 78.44 70.01 -10.99
CA LYS A 271 77.49 70.94 -11.63
C LYS A 271 76.07 70.39 -11.71
N LEU A 272 75.90 69.06 -11.75
CA LEU A 272 74.60 68.41 -11.95
C LEU A 272 73.81 68.23 -10.64
N LEU A 273 74.50 68.03 -9.51
CA LEU A 273 73.89 67.76 -8.18
C LEU A 273 73.07 68.94 -7.61
N HIS A 274 73.06 70.10 -8.26
CA HIS A 274 72.26 71.27 -7.87
C HIS A 274 70.87 71.31 -8.54
N MET A 275 70.58 70.37 -9.44
CA MET A 275 69.32 70.24 -10.16
C MET A 275 68.70 68.87 -9.85
N ILE A 276 67.45 68.85 -9.39
CA ILE A 276 66.50 67.71 -9.35
C ILE A 276 66.42 66.97 -7.99
N GLY A 277 65.35 67.25 -7.25
CA GLY A 277 64.93 66.55 -6.03
C GLY A 277 63.40 66.62 -5.81
N GLY A 278 62.61 66.03 -6.73
CA GLY A 278 61.13 66.05 -6.68
C GLY A 278 60.42 64.71 -6.96
N SER A 279 61.03 63.76 -7.66
CA SER A 279 60.30 62.60 -8.21
C SER A 279 60.03 61.43 -7.25
N THR A 280 60.41 61.50 -5.97
CA THR A 280 60.38 60.32 -5.07
C THR A 280 59.07 60.09 -4.32
N MET A 281 58.21 61.11 -4.14
CA MET A 281 56.99 60.95 -3.35
C MET A 281 55.77 60.44 -4.15
N ALA A 282 55.66 60.77 -5.44
CA ALA A 282 54.57 60.29 -6.29
C ALA A 282 54.65 58.78 -6.59
N ASP A 283 55.87 58.24 -6.68
CA ASP A 283 56.12 56.80 -6.85
C ASP A 283 55.67 55.99 -5.63
N GLY A 284 55.85 56.52 -4.42
CA GLY A 284 55.41 55.88 -3.18
C GLY A 284 53.89 55.67 -3.12
N PHE A 285 53.10 56.72 -3.40
CA PHE A 285 51.64 56.62 -3.41
C PHE A 285 51.09 55.74 -4.55
N SER A 286 51.79 55.71 -5.70
CA SER A 286 51.43 54.84 -6.81
C SER A 286 51.62 53.36 -6.44
N LYS A 287 52.73 53.03 -5.77
CA LYS A 287 53.00 51.68 -5.29
C LYS A 287 51.97 51.21 -4.25
N THR A 288 51.65 52.04 -3.26
CA THR A 288 50.61 51.72 -2.27
C THR A 288 49.23 51.53 -2.91
N ALA A 289 48.90 52.28 -3.96
CA ALA A 289 47.64 52.10 -4.68
C ALA A 289 47.56 50.76 -5.45
N GLU A 290 48.68 50.25 -5.93
CA GLU A 290 48.78 48.94 -6.60
C GLU A 290 48.61 47.80 -5.59
N GLU A 291 49.32 47.86 -4.47
CA GLU A 291 49.27 46.85 -3.39
C GLU A 291 47.85 46.73 -2.80
N GLU A 292 47.19 47.85 -2.50
CA GLU A 292 45.80 47.86 -1.99
C GLU A 292 44.78 47.34 -3.02
N LYS A 293 45.05 47.55 -4.31
CA LYS A 293 44.19 47.02 -5.38
C LYS A 293 44.36 45.50 -5.53
N GLU A 294 45.59 44.99 -5.42
CA GLU A 294 45.85 43.55 -5.43
C GLU A 294 45.20 42.86 -4.23
N ALA A 295 45.34 43.42 -3.02
CA ALA A 295 44.67 42.93 -1.82
C ALA A 295 43.14 42.88 -2.01
N ALA A 296 42.55 43.95 -2.53
CA ALA A 296 41.11 43.98 -2.82
C ALA A 296 40.66 42.89 -3.81
N ASP A 297 41.44 42.64 -4.85
CA ASP A 297 41.10 41.62 -5.86
C ASP A 297 41.29 40.20 -5.33
N LEU A 298 42.26 39.96 -4.42
CA LEU A 298 42.37 38.70 -3.69
C LEU A 298 41.11 38.42 -2.84
N PHE A 299 40.69 39.37 -2.00
CA PHE A 299 39.47 39.22 -1.18
C PHE A 299 38.22 38.98 -2.02
N ARG A 300 38.11 39.63 -3.19
CA ARG A 300 36.99 39.42 -4.12
C ARG A 300 37.00 38.02 -4.73
N LYS A 301 38.17 37.50 -5.11
CA LYS A 301 38.30 36.13 -5.64
C LYS A 301 37.87 35.09 -4.60
N PHE A 302 38.32 35.24 -3.35
CA PHE A 302 37.92 34.35 -2.25
C PHE A 302 36.43 34.46 -1.92
N ALA A 303 35.88 35.68 -1.84
CA ALA A 303 34.44 35.87 -1.62
C ALA A 303 33.60 35.20 -2.72
N GLY A 304 33.99 35.36 -3.99
CA GLY A 304 33.33 34.71 -5.13
C GLY A 304 33.37 33.19 -5.03
N TRP A 305 34.51 32.61 -4.65
CA TRP A 305 34.65 31.16 -4.47
C TRP A 305 33.75 30.63 -3.35
N LEU A 306 33.65 31.33 -2.22
CA LEU A 306 32.75 30.97 -1.11
C LEU A 306 31.27 31.08 -1.51
N TRP A 307 30.87 32.09 -2.30
CA TRP A 307 29.50 32.20 -2.81
C TRP A 307 29.14 31.06 -3.78
N ILE A 308 30.09 30.62 -4.61
CA ILE A 308 29.90 29.46 -5.49
C ILE A 308 29.70 28.19 -4.66
N LEU A 309 30.52 27.97 -3.62
CA LEU A 309 30.34 26.85 -2.70
C LEU A 309 28.99 26.90 -1.95
N ALA A 310 28.58 28.07 -1.48
CA ALA A 310 27.28 28.24 -0.82
C ALA A 310 26.11 27.93 -1.77
N ALA A 311 26.20 28.33 -3.04
CA ALA A 311 25.20 28.01 -4.06
C ALA A 311 25.17 26.51 -4.38
N ALA A 312 26.33 25.85 -4.51
CA ALA A 312 26.44 24.41 -4.72
C ALA A 312 25.87 23.61 -3.52
N ALA A 313 26.19 24.02 -2.30
CA ALA A 313 25.62 23.44 -1.08
C ALA A 313 24.09 23.60 -1.04
N THR A 314 23.57 24.77 -1.43
CA THR A 314 22.13 25.01 -1.52
C THR A 314 21.47 24.10 -2.58
N GLY A 315 22.09 23.94 -3.75
CA GLY A 315 21.62 23.04 -4.80
C GLY A 315 21.59 21.57 -4.37
N TYR A 316 22.63 21.12 -3.66
CA TYR A 316 22.68 19.77 -3.07
C TYR A 316 21.59 19.55 -2.01
N VAL A 317 21.34 20.57 -1.19
CA VAL A 317 20.26 20.55 -0.18
C VAL A 317 18.88 20.44 -0.83
N ILE A 318 18.64 21.12 -1.96
CA ILE A 318 17.38 21.04 -2.70
C ILE A 318 17.26 19.69 -3.41
N HIS A 319 18.33 19.17 -4.01
CA HIS A 319 18.29 17.87 -4.69
C HIS A 319 18.07 16.69 -3.72
N SER A 320 18.59 16.77 -2.49
CA SER A 320 18.42 15.75 -1.45
C SER A 320 17.05 15.78 -0.73
N LEU A 321 16.01 16.33 -1.37
CA LEU A 321 14.61 16.37 -0.90
C LEU A 321 13.84 15.05 -1.11
N GLY A 322 14.52 13.90 -1.02
CA GLY A 322 13.89 12.59 -0.90
C GLY A 322 13.66 12.23 0.56
N GLY A 323 12.49 12.52 1.11
CA GLY A 323 12.06 12.10 2.46
C GLY A 323 11.36 13.19 3.29
N GLU A 324 10.68 12.78 4.37
CA GLU A 324 9.92 13.70 5.24
C GLU A 324 10.83 14.77 5.87
N PRO A 325 10.43 16.06 5.82
CA PRO A 325 11.22 17.16 6.35
C PRO A 325 11.19 17.17 7.89
N THR A 326 12.17 16.51 8.53
CA THR A 326 12.40 16.66 9.96
C THR A 326 13.01 18.03 10.25
N ILE A 327 12.48 18.74 11.25
CA ILE A 327 12.95 20.08 11.69
C ILE A 327 14.47 20.12 11.92
N GLY A 328 15.06 19.05 12.49
CA GLY A 328 16.50 18.95 12.71
C GLY A 328 17.33 18.97 11.42
N LYS A 329 16.84 18.32 10.35
CA LYS A 329 17.51 18.31 9.04
C LYS A 329 17.45 19.69 8.39
N VAL A 330 16.32 20.39 8.50
CA VAL A 330 16.16 21.76 7.97
C VAL A 330 17.08 22.74 8.70
N LEU A 331 17.18 22.65 10.03
CA LEU A 331 18.09 23.48 10.83
C LEU A 331 19.56 23.26 10.45
N GLY A 332 20.00 22.00 10.32
CA GLY A 332 21.38 21.68 9.93
C GLY A 332 21.74 22.22 8.55
N ARG A 333 20.78 22.22 7.62
CA ARG A 333 20.93 22.76 6.26
C ARG A 333 21.06 24.29 6.25
N ILE A 334 20.24 25.00 7.03
CA ILE A 334 20.35 26.46 7.19
C ILE A 334 21.69 26.82 7.83
N ALA A 335 22.12 26.09 8.86
CA ALA A 335 23.41 26.30 9.51
C ALA A 335 24.59 26.16 8.54
N ALA A 336 24.57 25.16 7.65
CA ALA A 336 25.62 24.95 6.64
C ALA A 336 25.71 26.11 5.63
N ILE A 337 24.57 26.62 5.15
CA ILE A 337 24.54 27.77 4.24
C ILE A 337 25.07 29.02 4.95
N PHE A 338 24.66 29.26 6.20
CA PHE A 338 25.13 30.40 7.00
C PHE A 338 26.63 30.35 7.27
N MET A 339 27.19 29.16 7.50
CA MET A 339 28.62 28.97 7.76
C MET A 339 29.50 29.40 6.58
N LEU A 340 28.99 29.28 5.34
CA LEU A 340 29.68 29.73 4.13
C LEU A 340 29.36 31.18 3.76
N ALA A 341 28.11 31.62 3.96
CA ALA A 341 27.67 32.96 3.60
C ALA A 341 28.27 34.07 4.49
N ALA A 342 28.48 33.78 5.78
CA ALA A 342 29.06 34.73 6.73
C ALA A 342 30.48 35.19 6.34
N PRO A 343 31.48 34.29 6.14
CA PRO A 343 32.81 34.70 5.72
C PRO A 343 32.84 35.32 4.31
N ALA A 344 31.98 34.85 3.39
CA ALA A 344 31.88 35.43 2.04
C ALA A 344 31.44 36.89 2.07
N THR A 345 30.47 37.20 2.92
CA THR A 345 29.96 38.56 3.11
C THR A 345 31.03 39.46 3.74
N TYR A 346 31.75 38.96 4.75
CA TYR A 346 32.86 39.68 5.37
C TYR A 346 33.95 40.06 4.34
N MET A 347 34.41 39.08 3.56
CA MET A 347 35.44 39.32 2.53
C MET A 347 35.00 40.31 1.45
N THR A 348 33.69 40.39 1.16
CA THR A 348 33.13 41.38 0.23
C THR A 348 33.20 42.80 0.81
N ILE A 349 32.93 42.95 2.10
CA ILE A 349 33.04 44.24 2.82
C ILE A 349 34.51 44.67 2.87
N GLU A 350 35.42 43.76 3.19
CA GLU A 350 36.85 44.05 3.28
C GLU A 350 37.47 44.42 1.92
N SER A 351 37.12 43.68 0.86
CA SER A 351 37.51 44.03 -0.52
C SER A 351 37.08 45.46 -0.91
N ARG A 352 35.91 45.89 -0.44
CA ARG A 352 35.43 47.26 -0.68
C ARG A 352 36.26 48.30 0.08
N GLY A 353 36.74 47.99 1.28
CA GLY A 353 37.65 48.81 2.07
C GLY A 353 38.94 49.12 1.30
N HIS A 354 39.68 48.07 0.94
CA HIS A 354 40.91 48.18 0.16
C HIS A 354 40.74 48.95 -1.17
N ARG A 355 39.59 48.80 -1.87
CA ARG A 355 39.30 49.60 -3.09
C ARG A 355 39.10 51.09 -2.84
N ILE A 356 38.62 51.47 -1.66
CA ILE A 356 38.49 52.88 -1.29
C ILE A 356 39.88 53.47 -1.05
N GLU A 357 40.76 52.72 -0.39
CA GLU A 357 42.13 53.13 -0.08
C GLU A 357 43.00 53.20 -1.33
N ALA A 358 42.95 52.20 -2.21
CA ALA A 358 43.62 52.22 -3.51
C ALA A 358 43.24 53.45 -4.36
N ARG A 359 41.94 53.80 -4.40
CA ARG A 359 41.46 54.99 -5.13
C ARG A 359 41.94 56.29 -4.50
N ARG A 360 42.05 56.34 -3.17
CA ARG A 360 42.55 57.52 -2.44
C ARG A 360 44.06 57.70 -2.66
N ALA A 361 44.85 56.63 -2.55
CA ALA A 361 46.29 56.65 -2.83
C ALA A 361 46.59 57.04 -4.28
N LYS A 362 45.86 56.46 -5.25
CA LYS A 362 45.98 56.83 -6.67
C LYS A 362 45.62 58.29 -6.93
N ARG A 363 44.61 58.81 -6.22
CA ARG A 363 44.24 60.23 -6.30
C ARG A 363 45.37 61.12 -5.78
N TYR A 364 46.00 60.78 -4.66
CA TYR A 364 47.15 61.54 -4.14
C TYR A 364 48.37 61.47 -5.06
N ALA A 365 48.67 60.31 -5.63
CA ALA A 365 49.72 60.17 -6.63
C ALA A 365 49.48 61.10 -7.83
N LEU A 366 48.25 61.10 -8.37
CA LEU A 366 47.87 61.98 -9.47
C LEU A 366 47.86 63.46 -9.08
N GLU A 367 47.43 63.81 -7.87
CA GLU A 367 47.44 65.19 -7.38
C GLU A 367 48.88 65.71 -7.19
N MET A 368 49.80 64.87 -6.69
CA MET A 368 51.23 65.22 -6.56
C MET A 368 51.92 65.34 -7.92
N LEU A 369 51.67 64.40 -8.83
CA LEU A 369 52.20 64.43 -10.19
C LEU A 369 51.65 65.61 -11.00
N ALA A 370 50.40 65.99 -10.76
CA ALA A 370 49.78 67.15 -11.41
C ALA A 370 50.23 68.49 -10.81
N LEU A 371 50.64 68.53 -9.53
CA LEU A 371 51.16 69.74 -8.89
C LEU A 371 52.51 70.18 -9.44
N GLU A 372 53.37 69.25 -9.88
CA GLU A 372 54.71 69.54 -10.41
C GLU A 372 54.70 70.52 -11.61
N PRO A 373 53.90 70.31 -12.67
CA PRO A 373 53.78 71.27 -13.77
C PRO A 373 53.27 72.66 -13.35
N PHE A 374 52.33 72.73 -12.41
CA PHE A 374 51.78 74.02 -11.95
C PHE A 374 52.76 74.80 -11.09
N LEU A 375 53.50 74.12 -10.19
CA LEU A 375 54.52 74.72 -9.34
C LEU A 375 55.74 75.20 -10.13
N ALA A 376 56.07 74.55 -11.25
CA ALA A 376 57.17 74.94 -12.13
C ALA A 376 56.99 76.33 -12.78
N THR A 377 55.73 76.78 -12.95
CA THR A 377 55.39 78.07 -13.61
C THR A 377 55.25 79.27 -12.67
N LEU A 378 55.42 79.09 -11.36
CA LEU A 378 55.25 80.13 -10.33
C LEU A 378 56.61 80.71 -9.86
N ASP A 379 56.64 82.01 -9.54
CA ASP A 379 57.77 82.69 -8.88
C ASP A 379 58.14 82.02 -7.54
N GLU A 380 59.42 82.03 -7.18
CA GLU A 380 59.97 81.26 -6.04
C GLU A 380 59.27 81.55 -4.70
N ASP A 381 58.93 82.81 -4.44
CA ASP A 381 58.30 83.22 -3.17
C ASP A 381 56.85 82.73 -3.05
N ILE A 382 56.10 82.72 -4.17
CA ILE A 382 54.71 82.23 -4.21
C ILE A 382 54.69 80.70 -4.16
N ARG A 383 55.69 80.04 -4.76
CA ARG A 383 55.87 78.58 -4.74
C ARG A 383 56.04 78.06 -3.32
N LYS A 384 56.91 78.68 -2.51
CA LYS A 384 57.14 78.27 -1.11
C LYS A 384 55.87 78.40 -0.25
N ALA A 385 55.17 79.54 -0.32
CA ALA A 385 53.94 79.76 0.43
C ALA A 385 52.82 78.76 0.07
N LYS A 386 52.71 78.38 -1.21
CA LYS A 386 51.74 77.37 -1.66
C LYS A 386 52.14 75.95 -1.24
N ILE A 387 53.42 75.61 -1.24
CA ILE A 387 53.92 74.32 -0.75
C ILE A 387 53.66 74.17 0.76
N GLU A 388 53.83 75.21 1.56
CA GLU A 388 53.48 75.18 3.00
C GLU A 388 52.00 74.91 3.23
N GLY A 389 51.10 75.62 2.52
CA GLY A 389 49.66 75.39 2.63
C GLY A 389 49.17 74.03 2.11
N LEU A 390 49.86 73.46 1.11
CA LEU A 390 49.60 72.10 0.63
C LEU A 390 50.09 71.06 1.63
N THR A 391 51.27 71.28 2.22
CA THR A 391 51.85 70.40 3.25
C THR A 391 50.92 70.32 4.46
N GLU A 392 50.38 71.44 4.93
CA GLU A 392 49.43 71.47 6.05
C GLU A 392 48.11 70.73 5.72
N ARG A 393 47.64 70.82 4.47
CA ARG A 393 46.40 70.15 4.03
C ARG A 393 46.57 68.64 3.85
N TYR A 394 47.68 68.17 3.31
CA TYR A 394 47.93 66.75 3.05
C TYR A 394 48.50 66.00 4.25
N PHE A 395 49.28 66.67 5.12
CA PHE A 395 49.96 66.04 6.25
C PHE A 395 49.47 66.52 7.63
N GLY A 396 48.73 67.63 7.73
CA GLY A 396 48.28 68.20 9.01
C GLY A 396 46.90 67.75 9.51
N ASN A 397 46.14 66.98 8.73
CA ASN A 397 44.76 66.56 9.04
C ASN A 397 44.60 65.04 9.26
N ILE A 398 45.63 64.37 9.77
CA ILE A 398 45.62 62.92 10.04
C ILE A 398 44.54 62.56 11.09
N ASP A 399 44.27 63.44 12.06
CA ASP A 399 43.32 63.20 13.16
C ASP A 399 41.84 63.53 12.84
N LYS A 400 41.56 64.24 11.74
CA LYS A 400 40.18 64.60 11.32
C LYS A 400 39.65 63.77 10.15
N MET A 401 40.41 62.78 9.71
CA MET A 401 39.93 61.87 8.68
C MET A 401 38.74 61.08 9.23
N PRO A 402 37.61 60.98 8.51
CA PRO A 402 36.60 60.01 8.86
C PRO A 402 37.28 58.65 8.79
N GLN A 403 37.57 58.09 9.97
CA GLN A 403 37.95 56.70 10.14
C GLN A 403 36.97 55.88 9.30
N PRO A 404 37.43 54.85 8.57
CA PRO A 404 36.49 53.92 7.96
C PRO A 404 35.52 53.55 9.07
N LYS A 405 34.22 53.82 8.86
CA LYS A 405 33.21 53.36 9.82
C LYS A 405 33.46 51.86 9.90
N GLU A 406 34.07 51.43 11.00
CA GLU A 406 34.22 50.02 11.31
C GLU A 406 32.84 49.45 11.05
N GLY A 407 32.73 48.58 10.05
CA GLY A 407 31.52 47.81 9.83
C GLY A 407 31.38 46.86 11.00
N LYS A 408 31.19 47.37 12.23
CA LYS A 408 30.72 46.62 13.37
C LYS A 408 29.29 46.25 13.04
N MET A 409 29.13 45.15 12.32
CA MET A 409 28.04 44.27 12.69
C MET A 409 28.40 43.73 14.08
N PRO A 410 27.46 43.69 15.03
CA PRO A 410 27.82 43.38 16.42
C PRO A 410 28.32 41.94 16.44
N THR A 411 29.62 41.76 16.64
CA THR A 411 30.22 40.46 16.91
C THR A 411 29.56 39.81 18.12
N GLU A 412 29.04 40.62 19.05
CA GLU A 412 28.12 40.23 20.11
C GLU A 412 26.82 39.60 19.58
N GLN A 413 26.13 40.17 18.57
CA GLN A 413 24.89 39.58 18.05
C GLN A 413 25.12 38.24 17.34
N LEU A 414 26.25 38.08 16.65
CA LEU A 414 26.57 36.85 15.92
C LEU A 414 27.05 35.74 16.88
N THR A 415 27.82 36.11 17.92
CA THR A 415 28.21 35.17 18.99
C THR A 415 27.06 34.85 19.95
N ASP A 416 26.19 35.81 20.27
CA ASP A 416 24.99 35.62 21.11
C ASP A 416 23.93 34.78 20.38
N PHE A 417 23.77 34.95 19.07
CA PHE A 417 22.89 34.09 18.27
C PHE A 417 23.44 32.67 18.15
N CYS A 418 24.75 32.50 17.87
CA CYS A 418 25.40 31.18 17.89
C CYS A 418 25.28 30.49 19.25
N LYS A 419 25.41 31.23 20.37
CA LYS A 419 25.19 30.70 21.73
C LYS A 419 23.72 30.35 21.99
N ALA A 420 22.77 31.19 21.56
CA ALA A 420 21.34 30.92 21.73
C ALA A 420 20.86 29.70 20.92
N PHE A 421 21.47 29.46 19.76
CA PHE A 421 21.14 28.34 18.88
C PHE A 421 21.82 27.03 19.32
N LEU A 422 23.09 27.07 19.73
CA LEU A 422 23.81 25.89 20.26
C LEU A 422 23.38 25.54 21.70
N GLY A 423 22.93 26.52 22.49
CA GLY A 423 22.48 26.32 23.87
C GLY A 423 21.14 25.61 24.01
N LYS A 424 20.23 25.72 23.03
CA LYS A 424 18.92 25.03 23.06
C LYS A 424 18.96 23.59 22.57
N SER A 425 20.05 23.15 21.94
CA SER A 425 20.22 21.76 21.48
C SER A 425 20.50 20.76 22.61
N LYS A 426 20.82 21.21 23.83
CA LYS A 426 21.15 20.34 24.97
C LYS A 426 19.99 20.09 25.96
N ALA A 427 18.79 20.60 25.70
CA ALA A 427 17.67 20.53 26.64
C ALA A 427 16.51 19.65 26.15
N LYS A 428 16.76 18.68 25.26
CA LYS A 428 15.70 17.80 24.73
C LYS A 428 16.09 16.33 24.59
N ASP A 429 17.03 15.89 25.41
CA ASP A 429 17.32 14.49 25.72
C ASP A 429 17.34 14.33 27.25
N GLU A 430 16.18 14.50 27.87
CA GLU A 430 15.79 13.89 29.17
C GLU A 430 14.34 13.42 29.07
#